data_AF-A0A182JXF3-F1
#
_entry.id   AF-A0A182JXF3-F1
#
_cell.length_a   1.000
_cell.length_b   1.000
_cell.length_c   1.000
_cell.angle_alpha   90.00
_cell.angle_beta   90.00
_cell.angle_gamma   90.00
#
_symmetry.space_group_name_H-M   'P 1'
#
loop_
_entity.id
_entity.type
_entity.pdbx_description
1 polymer ?
#
loop_
_entity_poly.entity_id
_entity_poly.type
_entity_poly.pdbx_seq_one_letter_code
_entity_poly.pdbx_strand_id
1 'polypeptide(L)'
;MADESLHVPDTSIDFHIVQLFERLEAMRKEPGQKLSRSLQGRINMHTELRSLELWRSITCESLASFFYVFIVCGAAAGAGVGASVSSVLLATALSSGFSMIALTQCFLHISGAHINPAVSIGMLVSRQISPLRALLYIVAQSGGSIAGAALLYG
;
A
#
# COMPACT_ATOMS: atom_id res chain seq x y z
N MET A 1 14.71 67.73 -21.06
CA MET A 1 15.04 67.08 -19.79
C MET A 1 14.14 65.85 -19.65
N ALA A 2 14.52 64.76 -20.30
CA ALA A 2 13.88 63.46 -20.16
C ALA A 2 14.94 62.43 -20.58
N ASP A 3 15.47 61.70 -19.60
CA ASP A 3 15.87 60.29 -19.71
C ASP A 3 16.53 59.90 -18.38
N GLU A 4 15.70 59.55 -17.39
CA GLU A 4 16.15 58.81 -16.22
C GLU A 4 15.85 57.34 -16.49
N SER A 5 16.77 56.72 -17.23
CA SER A 5 16.77 55.30 -17.55
C SER A 5 17.06 54.51 -16.28
N LEU A 6 15.97 54.01 -15.68
CA LEU A 6 15.97 53.14 -14.50
C LEU A 6 16.71 51.83 -14.83
N HIS A 7 18.01 51.81 -14.53
CA HIS A 7 18.91 50.67 -14.73
C HIS A 7 18.57 49.54 -13.76
N VAL A 8 17.63 48.69 -14.18
CA VAL A 8 17.36 47.41 -13.53
C VAL A 8 18.44 46.41 -14.00
N PRO A 9 19.16 45.73 -13.11
CA PRO A 9 20.19 44.76 -13.51
C PRO A 9 19.55 43.57 -14.25
N ASP A 10 19.83 43.44 -15.55
CA ASP A 10 19.27 42.44 -16.47
C ASP A 10 19.42 40.99 -15.97
N THR A 11 20.38 40.71 -15.08
CA THR A 11 20.65 39.38 -14.50
C THR A 11 19.46 38.81 -13.70
N SER A 12 18.58 39.66 -13.16
CA SER A 12 17.42 39.18 -12.38
C SER A 12 16.27 38.69 -13.27
N ILE A 13 16.20 39.14 -14.53
CA ILE A 13 15.07 38.81 -15.42
C ILE A 13 15.29 37.44 -16.06
N ASP A 14 16.50 37.17 -16.56
CA ASP A 14 16.85 35.88 -17.15
C ASP A 14 16.70 34.73 -16.15
N PHE A 15 17.13 34.93 -14.90
CA PHE A 15 16.97 33.96 -13.83
C PHE A 15 15.48 33.67 -13.53
N HIS A 16 14.65 34.71 -13.51
CA HIS A 16 13.22 34.55 -13.27
C HIS A 16 12.51 33.83 -14.43
N ILE A 17 12.91 34.08 -15.68
CA ILE A 17 12.37 33.40 -16.85
C ILE A 17 12.69 31.91 -16.78
N VAL A 18 13.95 31.55 -16.48
CA VAL A 18 14.36 30.14 -16.34
C VAL A 18 13.62 29.46 -15.19
N GLN A 19 13.50 30.13 -14.03
CA GLN A 19 12.79 29.59 -12.88
C GLN A 19 11.27 29.44 -13.12
N LEU A 20 10.66 30.38 -13.86
CA LEU A 20 9.26 30.28 -14.30
C LEU A 20 9.08 29.14 -15.29
N PHE A 21 9.98 28.98 -16.25
CA PHE A 21 9.95 27.85 -17.19
C PHE A 21 10.10 26.53 -16.45
N GLU A 22 11.03 26.41 -15.50
CA GLU A 22 11.20 25.20 -14.69
C GLU A 22 9.96 24.91 -13.83
N ARG A 23 9.34 25.94 -13.22
CA ARG A 23 8.07 25.81 -12.49
C ARG A 23 6.91 25.44 -13.41
N LEU A 24 6.85 25.98 -14.62
CA LEU A 24 5.83 25.63 -15.62
C LEU A 24 6.03 24.21 -16.16
N GLU A 25 7.27 23.76 -16.32
CA GLU A 25 7.59 22.39 -16.70
C GLU A 25 7.26 21.41 -15.57
N ALA A 26 7.54 21.78 -14.31
CA ALA A 26 7.10 21.01 -13.14
C ALA A 26 5.56 20.91 -13.09
N MET A 27 4.87 22.03 -13.31
CA MET A 27 3.41 22.07 -13.37
C MET A 27 2.82 21.35 -14.60
N ARG A 28 3.56 21.27 -15.73
CA ARG A 28 3.21 20.46 -16.92
C ARG A 28 3.39 18.96 -16.67
N LYS A 29 4.28 18.57 -15.76
CA LYS A 29 4.50 17.16 -15.39
C LYS A 29 3.43 16.64 -14.41
N GLU A 30 2.81 17.53 -13.62
CA GLU A 30 1.78 17.20 -12.63
C GLU A 30 0.27 17.14 -13.06
N PRO A 31 -0.20 17.62 -14.23
CA PRO A 31 -1.64 17.77 -14.48
C PRO A 31 -2.31 16.43 -14.84
N GLY A 32 -1.56 15.46 -15.35
CA GLY A 32 -2.09 14.13 -15.70
C GLY A 32 -2.41 13.25 -14.48
N GLN A 33 -1.68 13.41 -13.37
CA GLN A 33 -1.82 12.53 -12.21
C GLN A 33 -2.94 12.98 -11.25
N LYS A 34 -3.12 14.30 -11.08
CA LYS A 34 -4.19 14.87 -10.25
C LYS A 34 -5.56 14.76 -10.92
N LEU A 35 -5.64 14.95 -12.24
CA LEU A 35 -6.89 14.79 -13.00
C LEU A 35 -7.34 13.33 -13.07
N SER A 36 -6.40 12.41 -13.28
CA SER A 36 -6.68 10.97 -13.28
C SER A 36 -7.19 10.47 -11.91
N ARG A 37 -6.65 10.98 -10.79
CA ARG A 37 -7.17 10.69 -9.43
C ARG A 37 -8.59 11.23 -9.18
N SER A 38 -8.94 12.39 -9.76
CA SER A 38 -10.27 12.99 -9.57
C SER A 38 -11.35 12.30 -10.41
N LEU A 39 -11.00 11.78 -11.59
CA LEU A 39 -11.91 11.02 -12.47
C LEU A 39 -12.03 9.54 -12.08
N GLN A 40 -11.06 8.96 -11.39
CA GLN A 40 -11.10 7.58 -10.88
C GLN A 40 -12.26 7.35 -9.88
N GLY A 41 -12.76 8.43 -9.24
CA GLY A 41 -13.89 8.39 -8.30
C GLY A 41 -15.24 8.00 -8.92
N ARG A 42 -15.28 7.67 -10.21
CA ARG A 42 -16.51 7.32 -10.95
C ARG A 42 -16.47 5.97 -11.66
N ILE A 43 -15.53 5.07 -11.32
CA ILE A 43 -15.55 3.72 -11.87
C ILE A 43 -16.68 2.92 -11.21
N ASN A 44 -17.57 2.40 -12.04
CA ASN A 44 -18.74 1.62 -11.65
C ASN A 44 -18.32 0.38 -10.84
N MET A 45 -18.69 0.35 -9.56
CA MET A 45 -18.36 -0.70 -8.58
C MET A 45 -18.76 -2.12 -9.03
N HIS A 46 -19.76 -2.22 -9.91
CA HIS A 46 -20.20 -3.49 -10.52
C HIS A 46 -19.28 -4.03 -11.62
N THR A 47 -18.49 -3.18 -12.27
CA THR A 47 -17.56 -3.61 -13.33
C THR A 47 -16.24 -4.10 -12.74
N GLU A 48 -15.81 -3.53 -11.60
CA GLU A 48 -14.66 -4.01 -10.83
C GLU A 48 -14.91 -5.41 -10.25
N LEU A 49 -16.15 -5.71 -9.82
CA LEU A 49 -16.57 -7.01 -9.30
C LEU A 49 -16.47 -8.18 -10.29
N ARG A 50 -16.57 -7.88 -11.59
CA ARG A 50 -16.45 -8.86 -12.68
C ARG A 50 -15.05 -8.97 -13.24
N SER A 51 -14.09 -8.19 -12.75
CA SER A 51 -12.73 -8.25 -13.24
C SER A 51 -12.01 -9.48 -12.66
N LEU A 52 -11.25 -10.17 -13.52
CA LEU A 52 -10.36 -11.24 -13.09
C LEU A 52 -9.29 -10.73 -12.11
N GLU A 53 -8.99 -9.43 -12.14
CA GLU A 53 -8.03 -8.80 -11.25
C GLU A 53 -8.52 -8.76 -9.80
N LEU A 54 -9.82 -8.51 -9.55
CA LEU A 54 -10.36 -8.51 -8.20
C LEU A 54 -10.27 -9.92 -7.57
N TRP A 55 -10.69 -10.95 -8.31
CA TRP A 55 -10.61 -12.33 -7.83
C TRP A 55 -9.18 -12.77 -7.55
N ARG A 56 -8.23 -12.44 -8.44
CA ARG A 56 -6.80 -12.66 -8.21
C ARG A 56 -6.33 -11.95 -6.95
N SER A 57 -6.72 -10.69 -6.79
CA SER A 57 -6.36 -9.88 -5.62
C SER A 57 -6.90 -10.47 -4.32
N ILE A 58 -8.16 -10.91 -4.29
CA ILE A 58 -8.79 -11.56 -3.14
C ILE A 58 -8.04 -12.85 -2.78
N THR A 59 -7.71 -13.69 -3.77
CA THR A 59 -6.92 -14.90 -3.51
C THR A 59 -5.51 -14.58 -3.00
N CYS A 60 -4.89 -13.51 -3.48
CA CYS A 60 -3.60 -13.04 -2.97
C CYS A 60 -3.70 -12.57 -1.52
N GLU A 61 -4.71 -11.79 -1.13
CA GLU A 61 -4.91 -11.36 0.26
C GLU A 61 -5.16 -12.53 1.20
N SER A 62 -5.97 -13.50 0.78
CA SER A 62 -6.20 -14.73 1.54
C SER A 62 -4.90 -15.52 1.72
N LEU A 63 -4.15 -15.72 0.64
CA LEU A 63 -2.92 -16.51 0.67
C LEU A 63 -1.81 -15.83 1.46
N ALA A 64 -1.68 -14.51 1.32
CA ALA A 64 -0.73 -13.72 2.09
C ALA A 64 -1.05 -13.78 3.59
N SER A 65 -2.33 -13.64 3.96
CA SER A 65 -2.76 -13.70 5.37
C SER A 65 -2.60 -15.10 5.96
N PHE A 66 -2.80 -16.15 5.14
CA PHE A 66 -2.50 -17.53 5.49
C PHE A 66 -1.03 -17.72 5.84
N PHE A 67 -0.11 -17.35 4.94
CA PHE A 67 1.33 -17.54 5.17
C PHE A 67 1.83 -16.68 6.32
N TYR A 68 1.33 -15.45 6.46
CA TYR A 68 1.71 -14.57 7.55
C TYR A 68 1.40 -15.21 8.91
N VAL A 69 0.16 -15.66 9.12
CA VAL A 69 -0.23 -16.31 10.38
C VAL A 69 0.50 -17.63 10.58
N PHE A 70 0.63 -18.46 9.55
CA PHE A 70 1.34 -19.73 9.64
C PHE A 70 2.79 -19.55 10.09
N ILE A 71 3.53 -18.61 9.51
CA ILE A 71 4.95 -18.40 9.82
C ILE A 71 5.13 -17.73 11.19
N VAL A 72 4.30 -16.74 11.54
CA VAL A 72 4.41 -16.02 12.82
C VAL A 72 3.98 -16.90 13.99
N CYS A 73 2.81 -17.54 13.89
CA CYS A 73 2.36 -18.47 14.93
C CYS A 73 3.25 -19.72 15.00
N GLY A 74 3.75 -20.21 13.86
CA GLY A 74 4.68 -21.33 13.81
C GLY A 74 6.02 -21.01 14.50
N ALA A 75 6.54 -19.80 14.34
CA ALA A 75 7.74 -19.36 15.06
C ALA A 75 7.52 -19.30 16.57
N ALA A 76 6.33 -18.89 17.01
CA ALA A 76 5.96 -18.87 18.43
C ALA A 76 5.75 -20.29 19.00
N ALA A 77 5.07 -21.17 18.26
CA ALA A 77 4.77 -22.54 18.69
C ALA A 77 5.98 -23.48 18.62
N GLY A 78 6.93 -23.22 17.71
CA GLY A 78 8.16 -23.99 17.57
C GLY A 78 9.17 -23.76 18.70
N ALA A 79 8.96 -22.75 19.54
CA ALA A 79 9.75 -22.57 20.75
C ALA A 79 9.40 -23.66 21.77
N GLY A 80 10.27 -24.67 21.87
CA GLY A 80 10.06 -25.84 22.72
C GLY A 80 9.83 -25.51 24.21
N VAL A 81 9.27 -26.49 24.93
CA VAL A 81 8.98 -26.38 26.36
C VAL A 81 10.28 -26.08 27.14
N GLY A 82 10.31 -24.95 27.85
CA GLY A 82 11.49 -24.48 28.59
C GLY A 82 12.32 -23.40 27.88
N ALA A 83 11.92 -22.97 26.69
CA ALA A 83 12.55 -21.83 26.03
C ALA A 83 12.37 -20.52 26.85
N SER A 84 13.41 -19.69 26.88
CA SER A 84 13.33 -18.38 27.49
C SER A 84 12.30 -17.52 26.75
N VAL A 85 11.45 -16.82 27.50
CA VAL A 85 10.45 -15.89 26.96
C VAL A 85 11.08 -14.88 25.99
N SER A 86 12.28 -14.38 26.32
CA SER A 86 13.02 -13.44 25.47
C SER A 86 13.38 -14.04 24.11
N SER A 87 13.73 -15.33 24.05
CA SER A 87 14.06 -16.02 22.80
C SER A 87 12.82 -16.22 21.93
N VAL A 88 11.68 -16.57 22.53
CA VAL A 88 10.41 -16.75 21.80
C VAL A 88 9.93 -15.42 21.22
N LEU A 89 9.97 -14.35 22.02
CA LEU A 89 9.60 -13.01 21.57
C LEU A 89 10.50 -12.52 20.45
N LEU A 90 11.82 -12.72 20.55
CA LEU A 90 12.75 -12.32 19.52
C LEU A 90 12.52 -13.09 18.21
N ALA A 91 12.34 -14.42 18.29
CA ALA A 91 12.06 -15.25 17.12
C ALA A 91 10.74 -14.86 16.44
N THR A 92 9.68 -14.61 17.22
CA THR A 92 8.37 -14.20 16.71
C THR A 92 8.42 -12.80 16.10
N ALA A 93 9.14 -11.85 16.72
CA ALA A 93 9.30 -10.49 16.21
C ALA A 93 10.08 -10.46 14.89
N LEU A 94 11.19 -11.20 14.81
CA LEU A 94 11.97 -11.32 13.57
C LEU A 94 11.16 -12.01 12.48
N SER A 95 10.50 -13.12 12.80
CA SER A 95 9.62 -13.86 11.89
C SER A 95 8.50 -12.97 11.34
N SER A 96 7.84 -12.19 12.19
CA SER A 96 6.83 -11.20 11.80
C SER A 96 7.37 -10.18 10.80
N GLY A 97 8.51 -9.54 11.11
CA GLY A 97 9.11 -8.54 10.24
C GLY A 97 9.52 -9.08 8.88
N PHE A 98 10.25 -10.20 8.87
CA PHE A 98 10.72 -10.83 7.63
C PHE A 98 9.56 -11.35 6.78
N SER A 99 8.58 -12.01 7.41
CA SER A 99 7.38 -12.49 6.71
C SER A 99 6.60 -11.34 6.08
N MET A 100 6.40 -10.24 6.81
CA MET A 100 5.67 -9.09 6.28
C MET A 100 6.40 -8.47 5.07
N ILE A 101 7.73 -8.30 5.14
CA ILE A 101 8.53 -7.79 4.03
C ILE A 101 8.43 -8.72 2.83
N ALA A 102 8.65 -10.02 3.01
CA ALA A 102 8.61 -11.00 1.93
C ALA A 102 7.24 -11.04 1.24
N LEU A 103 6.17 -11.13 2.02
CA LEU A 103 4.80 -11.17 1.49
C LEU A 103 4.43 -9.85 0.81
N THR A 104 4.82 -8.72 1.38
CA THR A 104 4.61 -7.42 0.73
C THR A 104 5.32 -7.39 -0.63
N GLN A 105 6.59 -7.78 -0.71
CA GLN A 105 7.31 -7.80 -1.99
C GLN A 105 6.66 -8.72 -3.04
N CYS A 106 6.05 -9.82 -2.63
CA CYS A 106 5.34 -10.72 -3.55
C CYS A 106 3.98 -10.19 -4.01
N PHE A 107 3.20 -9.60 -3.10
CA PHE A 107 1.79 -9.29 -3.34
C PHE A 107 1.48 -7.79 -3.54
N LEU A 108 2.46 -6.91 -3.38
CA LEU A 108 2.28 -5.45 -3.49
C LEU A 108 1.73 -5.05 -4.86
N HIS A 109 2.29 -5.57 -5.95
CA HIS A 109 1.87 -5.20 -7.31
C HIS A 109 0.52 -5.79 -7.74
N ILE A 110 0.05 -6.84 -7.05
CA ILE A 110 -1.18 -7.55 -7.42
C ILE A 110 -2.36 -7.03 -6.62
N SER A 111 -2.18 -6.89 -5.30
CA SER A 111 -3.27 -6.58 -4.37
C SER A 111 -3.12 -5.28 -3.60
N GLY A 112 -1.92 -4.74 -3.53
CA GLY A 112 -1.56 -3.69 -2.57
C GLY A 112 -1.09 -4.24 -1.22
N ALA A 113 -1.05 -5.57 -1.06
CA ALA A 113 -0.56 -6.28 0.12
C ALA A 113 -1.10 -5.70 1.45
N HIS A 114 -2.42 -5.69 1.61
CA HIS A 114 -3.01 -5.21 2.87
C HIS A 114 -2.73 -6.21 4.00
N ILE A 115 -2.96 -7.51 3.75
CA ILE A 115 -2.66 -8.66 4.64
C ILE A 115 -3.29 -8.49 6.04
N ASN A 116 -4.21 -7.53 6.18
CA ASN A 116 -4.70 -7.07 7.46
C ASN A 116 -6.04 -6.35 7.27
N PRO A 117 -7.09 -6.77 8.01
CA PRO A 117 -8.40 -6.15 7.94
C PRO A 117 -8.38 -4.69 8.42
N ALA A 118 -7.56 -4.34 9.42
CA ALA A 118 -7.43 -2.97 9.90
C ALA A 118 -6.81 -2.04 8.85
N VAL A 119 -5.82 -2.52 8.09
CA VAL A 119 -5.21 -1.77 6.98
C VAL A 119 -6.24 -1.57 5.86
N SER A 120 -7.02 -2.60 5.54
CA SER A 120 -8.09 -2.51 4.54
C SER A 120 -9.16 -1.48 4.95
N ILE A 121 -9.54 -1.44 6.24
CA ILE A 121 -10.46 -0.41 6.77
C ILE A 121 -9.82 0.97 6.71
N GLY A 122 -8.55 1.13 7.05
CA GLY A 122 -7.82 2.40 6.94
C GLY A 122 -7.80 2.95 5.51
N MET A 123 -7.61 2.06 4.53
CA MET A 123 -7.68 2.40 3.10
C MET A 123 -9.11 2.77 2.66
N LEU A 124 -10.13 2.14 3.25
CA LEU A 124 -11.53 2.47 3.02
C LEU A 124 -11.88 3.87 3.56
N VAL A 125 -11.47 4.19 4.79
CA VAL A 125 -11.67 5.52 5.39
C VAL A 125 -10.96 6.61 4.59
N SER A 126 -9.78 6.27 4.04
CA SER A 126 -9.03 7.14 3.14
C SER A 126 -9.64 7.25 1.73
N ARG A 127 -10.78 6.59 1.47
CA ARG A 127 -11.49 6.51 0.18
C ARG A 127 -10.60 6.02 -0.97
N GLN A 128 -9.58 5.21 -0.67
CA GLN A 128 -8.67 4.65 -1.68
C GLN A 128 -9.20 3.34 -2.28
N ILE A 129 -10.11 2.66 -1.58
CA ILE A 129 -10.74 1.41 -2.04
C ILE A 129 -12.26 1.48 -1.91
N SER A 130 -12.97 0.71 -2.76
CA SER A 130 -14.43 0.61 -2.67
C SER A 130 -14.85 -0.17 -1.41
N PRO A 131 -15.98 0.19 -0.76
CA PRO A 131 -16.44 -0.47 0.46
C PRO A 131 -16.69 -1.97 0.27
N LEU A 132 -17.15 -2.36 -0.92
CA LEU A 132 -17.41 -3.76 -1.23
C LEU A 132 -16.10 -4.55 -1.41
N ARG A 133 -15.08 -3.97 -2.06
CA ARG A 133 -13.73 -4.55 -2.13
C ARG A 133 -13.09 -4.69 -0.75
N ALA A 134 -13.26 -3.67 0.10
CA ALA A 134 -12.78 -3.72 1.49
C ALA A 134 -13.41 -4.88 2.26
N LEU A 135 -14.73 -5.08 2.15
CA LEU A 135 -15.43 -6.17 2.81
C LEU A 135 -14.95 -7.55 2.33
N LEU A 136 -14.80 -7.73 1.01
CA LEU A 136 -14.29 -8.97 0.43
C LEU A 136 -12.86 -9.28 0.91
N TYR A 137 -12.01 -8.26 1.01
CA TYR A 137 -10.65 -8.41 1.55
C TYR A 137 -10.67 -8.85 3.00
N ILE A 138 -11.50 -8.23 3.85
CA ILE A 138 -11.60 -8.59 5.27
C ILE A 138 -12.01 -10.06 5.45
N VAL A 139 -13.00 -10.53 4.68
CA VAL A 139 -13.46 -11.92 4.71
C VAL A 139 -12.34 -12.86 4.23
N ALA A 140 -11.66 -12.52 3.13
CA ALA A 140 -10.58 -13.32 2.58
C ALA A 140 -9.35 -13.39 3.50
N GLN A 141 -8.95 -12.27 4.09
CA GLN A 141 -7.86 -12.19 5.06
C GLN A 141 -8.18 -13.04 6.30
N SER A 142 -9.40 -12.91 6.84
CA SER A 142 -9.85 -13.70 8.00
C SER A 142 -9.87 -15.20 7.69
N GLY A 143 -10.42 -15.59 6.53
CA GLY A 143 -10.46 -16.99 6.10
C GLY A 143 -9.05 -17.58 5.92
N GLY A 144 -8.14 -16.83 5.29
CA GLY A 144 -6.74 -17.21 5.16
C GLY A 144 -6.02 -17.37 6.49
N SER A 145 -6.17 -16.41 7.40
CA SER A 145 -5.60 -16.46 8.74
C SER A 145 -6.10 -17.67 9.55
N ILE A 146 -7.40 -17.97 9.49
CA ILE A 146 -7.98 -19.15 10.15
C ILE A 146 -7.39 -20.44 9.57
N ALA A 147 -7.29 -20.54 8.25
CA ALA A 147 -6.69 -21.72 7.60
C ALA A 147 -5.21 -21.90 7.99
N GLY A 148 -4.45 -20.81 8.12
CA GLY A 148 -3.05 -20.85 8.55
C GLY A 148 -2.90 -21.32 9.99
N ALA A 149 -3.76 -20.83 10.89
CA ALA A 149 -3.81 -21.30 12.27
C ALA A 149 -4.27 -22.76 12.39
N ALA A 150 -5.27 -23.16 11.60
CA ALA A 150 -5.79 -24.53 11.59
C ALA A 150 -4.73 -25.54 11.12
N LEU A 151 -3.92 -25.18 10.11
CA LEU A 151 -2.83 -26.03 9.62
C LEU A 151 -1.67 -26.17 10.61
N LEU A 152 -1.49 -25.19 11.50
CA LEU A 152 -0.53 -25.28 12.60
C LEU A 152 -1.06 -26.15 13.76
N TYR A 153 -2.38 -26.23 13.92
CA TYR A 153 -3.04 -26.96 15.00
C TYR A 153 -3.28 -28.45 14.68
N GLY A 154 -3.58 -28.77 13.42
CA GLY A 154 -3.84 -30.14 12.95
C GLY A 154 -2.58 -30.94 12.69
#